data_AF-A0A3B8PLC8-F1
#
_entry.id   AF-A0A3B8PLC8-F1
#
_cell.length_a   1.000
_cell.length_b   1.000
_cell.length_c   1.000
_cell.angle_alpha   90.00
_cell.angle_beta   90.00
_cell.angle_gamma   90.00
#
_symmetry.space_group_name_H-M   'P 1'
#
loop_
_entity.id
_entity.type
_entity.pdbx_description
1 polymer ?
#
loop_
_entity_poly.entity_id
_entity_poly.type
_entity_poly.pdbx_seq_one_letter_code
_entity_poly.pdbx_strand_id
1 'polypeptide(L)' 'VNHIETLFRTGKSPYPVERTLLTTGMTAAGVESLFQKQKRLDTPHLAIKYKSTRKSTFWRT' A
#
# COMPACT_ATOMS: atom_id res chain seq x y z
N VAL A 1 -5.69 11.55 17.20
CA VAL A 1 -5.58 11.02 15.82
C VAL A 1 -6.86 11.38 15.09
N ASN A 2 -6.82 12.28 14.10
CA ASN A 2 -8.02 12.84 13.44
C ASN A 2 -7.96 12.61 11.91
N HIS A 3 -7.61 11.39 11.50
CA HIS A 3 -7.40 11.03 10.09
C HIS A 3 -8.67 11.19 9.25
N ILE A 4 -9.82 10.80 9.79
CA ILE A 4 -11.11 10.89 9.09
C ILE A 4 -11.57 12.34 8.91
N GLU A 5 -11.45 13.17 9.96
CA GLU A 5 -11.78 14.60 9.92
C GLU A 5 -10.92 15.34 8.87
N THR A 6 -9.61 15.04 8.85
CA THR A 6 -8.68 15.64 7.88
C THR A 6 -9.02 15.24 6.45
N LEU A 7 -9.41 13.98 6.22
CA LEU A 7 -9.88 13.50 4.92
C LEU A 7 -11.12 14.27 4.48
N PHE A 8 -12.14 14.39 5.34
CA PHE A 8 -13.36 15.13 5.02
C PHE A 8 -13.11 16.62 4.75
N ARG A 9 -12.20 17.25 5.50
CA ARG A 9 -11.88 18.67 5.34
C ARG A 9 -11.02 18.98 4.11
N THR A 10 -10.09 18.10 3.76
CA THR A 10 -9.07 18.40 2.73
C THR A 10 -9.28 17.64 1.42
N GLY A 11 -10.13 16.61 1.42
CA GLY A 11 -10.28 15.65 0.32
C GLY A 11 -9.03 14.80 0.06
N LYS A 12 -8.00 14.90 0.90
CA LYS A 12 -6.73 14.19 0.75
C LYS A 12 -6.63 13.06 1.76
N SER A 13 -6.36 11.85 1.27
CA SER A 13 -6.12 10.71 2.15
C SER A 13 -4.90 10.95 3.04
N PRO A 14 -4.99 10.65 4.35
CA PRO A 14 -3.86 10.83 5.29
C PRO A 14 -2.70 9.87 5.03
N TYR A 15 -2.93 8.81 4.26
CA TYR A 15 -1.91 7.91 3.74
C TYR A 15 -2.14 7.63 2.26
N PRO A 16 -1.09 7.39 1.46
CA PRO A 16 -1.26 7.06 0.05
C PRO A 16 -1.91 5.67 -0.08
N VAL A 17 -3.04 5.59 -0.78
CA VAL A 17 -3.83 4.35 -0.95
C VAL A 17 -3.06 3.29 -1.74
N GLU A 18 -2.09 3.73 -2.55
CA GLU A 18 -1.17 2.90 -3.30
C GLU A 18 -0.36 1.98 -2.40
N ARG A 19 -0.11 2.39 -1.14
CA ARG A 19 0.56 1.53 -0.14
C ARG A 19 -0.20 0.22 0.02
N THR A 20 -1.52 0.31 0.19
CA THR A 20 -2.37 -0.86 0.41
C THR A 20 -2.33 -1.78 -0.81
N LEU A 21 -2.47 -1.22 -2.01
CA LEU A 21 -2.38 -1.99 -3.26
C LEU A 21 -1.02 -2.69 -3.40
N LEU A 22 0.08 -1.99 -3.10
CA LEU A 22 1.42 -2.57 -3.16
C LEU A 22 1.60 -3.72 -2.18
N THR A 23 1.24 -3.54 -0.90
CA THR A 23 1.43 -4.58 0.10
C THR A 23 0.53 -5.78 -0.16
N THR A 24 -0.76 -5.55 -0.41
CA THR A 24 -1.72 -6.63 -0.64
C THR A 24 -1.45 -7.33 -1.97
N GLY A 25 -1.18 -6.59 -3.04
CA GLY A 25 -0.90 -7.15 -4.35
C GLY A 25 0.39 -7.96 -4.38
N MET A 26 1.44 -7.51 -3.68
CA MET A 26 2.68 -8.28 -3.55
C MET A 26 2.45 -9.61 -2.81
N THR A 27 1.73 -9.58 -1.69
CA THR A 27 1.38 -10.80 -0.94
C THR A 27 0.54 -11.75 -1.78
N ALA A 28 -0.50 -11.24 -2.46
CA ALA A 28 -1.37 -12.03 -3.32
C ALA A 28 -0.58 -12.69 -4.48
N ALA A 29 0.27 -11.92 -5.17
CA ALA A 29 1.12 -12.44 -6.25
C ALA A 29 2.11 -13.51 -5.74
N GLY A 30 2.63 -13.36 -4.51
CA GLY A 30 3.48 -14.36 -3.88
C GLY A 30 2.75 -15.68 -3.61
N VAL A 31 1.54 -15.61 -3.04
CA VAL A 31 0.68 -16.79 -2.81
C VAL A 31 0.34 -17.49 -4.13
N GLU A 32 -0.05 -16.72 -5.14
CA GLU A 32 -0.37 -17.23 -6.48
C GLU A 32 0.85 -17.88 -7.14
N SER A 33 2.04 -17.28 -7.01
CA SER A 33 3.29 -17.86 -7.52
C SER A 33 3.62 -19.20 -6.86
N LEU A 34 3.46 -19.29 -5.53
CA LEU A 34 3.67 -20.54 -4.79
C LEU A 34 2.70 -21.64 -5.25
N PHE A 35 1.42 -21.30 -5.42
CA PHE A 35 0.41 -22.21 -5.97
C PHE A 35 0.79 -22.69 -7.39
N GLN A 36 1.32 -21.80 -8.22
CA GLN A 36 1.80 -22.11 -9.58
C GLN A 36 3.23 -22.70 -9.62
N LYS A 37 3.67 -23.41 -8.57
CA LYS A 37 4.99 -24.05 -8.49
C LYS A 37 6.17 -23.06 -8.60
N GLN A 38 6.08 -21.93 -7.89
CA GLN A 38 7.08 -20.86 -7.89
C GLN A 38 7.28 -20.20 -9.25
N LYS A 39 6.23 -20.21 -10.10
CA LYS A 39 6.28 -19.51 -11.39
C LYS A 39 6.44 -18.02 -11.17
N ARG A 40 7.35 -17.40 -11.92
CA ARG A 40 7.47 -15.93 -11.97
C ARG A 40 6.20 -15.32 -12.55
N LEU A 41 5.62 -14.35 -11.85
CA LEU A 41 4.44 -13.60 -12.29
C LEU A 41 4.83 -12.14 -12.53
N ASP A 42 4.45 -11.61 -13.68
CA ASP A 42 4.58 -10.19 -13.96
C ASP A 42 3.45 -9.41 -13.28
N THR A 43 3.80 -8.31 -12.62
CA THR A 43 2.87 -7.50 -11.83
C THR A 43 2.87 -6.03 -12.31
N PRO A 44 2.49 -5.75 -13.58
CA PRO A 44 2.53 -4.39 -14.13
C PRO A 44 1.63 -3.41 -13.36
N HIS A 45 0.54 -3.90 -12.77
CA HIS A 45 -0.35 -3.12 -11.91
C HIS A 45 0.29 -2.70 -10.57
N LEU A 46 1.41 -3.33 -10.18
CA LEU A 46 2.21 -2.95 -9.00
C LEU A 46 3.40 -2.05 -9.36
N ALA A 47 3.55 -1.63 -10.62
CA ALA A 47 4.62 -0.73 -11.06
C ALA A 47 4.39 0.72 -10.58
N ILE A 48 4.21 0.91 -9.28
CA ILE A 48 3.86 2.17 -8.64
C ILE A 48 5.08 2.73 -7.90
N LYS A 49 5.46 3.97 -8.23
CA LYS A 49 6.50 4.71 -7.50
C LYS A 49 5.92 5.26 -6.19
N TYR A 50 5.90 4.43 -5.15
CA TYR A 50 5.39 4.83 -3.85
C TYR A 50 6.37 5.74 -3.09
N LYS A 51 5.84 6.86 -2.57
CA LYS A 51 6.57 7.77 -1.69
C LYS A 51 5.87 7.82 -0.34
N SER A 52 6.58 7.42 0.71
CA SER A 52 6.08 7.49 2.08
C SER A 52 5.93 8.94 2.56
N THR A 53 5.13 9.13 3.62
CA THR A 53 5.01 10.42 4.27
C THR A 53 6.31 10.83 4.93
N ARG A 54 6.66 12.11 4.87
CA ARG A 54 7.90 12.64 5.50
C ARG A 54 7.92 12.46 7.02
N LYS A 55 6.77 12.55 7.67
CA LYS A 55 6.64 12.34 9.11
C LYS A 55 6.29 10.88 9.39
N SER A 56 6.90 10.32 10.42
CA SER A 56 6.56 8.98 10.91
C SER A 56 5.15 8.98 11.48
N THR A 57 4.37 7.96 11.12
CA THR A 57 3.05 7.68 11.69
C THR A 57 3.12 6.63 12.81
N PHE A 58 4.33 6.24 13.24
CA PHE A 58 4.51 5.31 14.34
C PHE A 58 3.99 5.93 15.64
N TRP A 59 3.21 5.14 16.38
CA TRP A 59 2.65 5.55 17.66
C TRP A 59 3.77 5.69 18.71
N ARG A 60 3.81 6.81 19.43
CA ARG A 60 4.93 7.14 20.35
C ARG A 60 4.53 7.28 21.82
N THR A 61 3.24 7.20 22.16
CA THR A 61 2.71 7.37 23.53
C THR A 61 1.34 6.72 23.62
#